data_AF-A0A3M3A0Q2-F1
#
_entry.id   AF-A0A3M3A0Q2-F1
#
_cell.length_a   1.000
_cell.length_b   1.000
_cell.length_c   1.000
_cell.angle_alpha   90.00
_cell.angle_beta   90.00
_cell.angle_gamma   90.00
#
_symmetry.space_group_name_H-M   'P 1'
#
loop_
_entity.id
_entity.type
_entity.pdbx_description
1 polymer ?
#
loop_
_entity_poly.entity_id
_entity_poly.type
_entity_poly.pdbx_seq_one_letter_code
_entity_poly.pdbx_strand_id
1 'polypeptide(L)' 'MPTTGEDYRIGGTEAPTVRILLKGDRSFVQEVYDYGYIPAMKDITLS' A
#
# COMPACT_ATOMS: atom_id res chain seq x y z
N MET A 1 -7.50 -22.79 -6.05
CA MET A 1 -6.54 -22.78 -4.92
C MET A 1 -7.20 -23.57 -3.80
N PRO A 2 -6.79 -24.80 -3.48
CA PRO A 2 -7.49 -25.59 -2.46
C PRO A 2 -7.08 -25.11 -1.05
N THR A 3 -8.09 -24.92 -0.18
CA THR A 3 -8.02 -24.46 1.22
C THR A 3 -8.38 -25.61 2.14
N THR A 4 -7.43 -26.49 2.45
CA THR A 4 -7.67 -27.55 3.45
C THR A 4 -6.66 -27.41 4.58
N GLY A 5 -7.06 -26.65 5.59
CA GLY A 5 -6.32 -26.42 6.84
C GLY A 5 -6.26 -24.93 7.16
N GLU A 6 -6.92 -24.52 8.26
CA GLU A 6 -6.96 -23.16 8.83
C GLU A 6 -6.78 -22.04 7.80
N ASP A 7 -7.88 -21.68 7.15
CA ASP A 7 -7.90 -21.02 5.84
C ASP A 7 -7.15 -19.68 5.78
N TYR A 8 -5.92 -19.68 5.26
CA TYR A 8 -5.23 -18.49 4.79
C TYR A 8 -5.02 -18.54 3.27
N ARG A 9 -5.02 -17.36 2.65
CA ARG A 9 -4.69 -17.21 1.23
C ARG A 9 -3.34 -16.51 1.11
N ILE A 10 -2.43 -17.12 0.36
CA ILE A 10 -1.16 -16.50 0.03
C ILE A 10 -1.44 -15.29 -0.86
N GLY A 11 -0.86 -14.14 -0.50
CA GLY A 11 -0.88 -12.93 -1.32
C GLY A 11 0.10 -13.04 -2.49
N GLY A 12 1.32 -12.51 -2.33
CA GLY A 12 2.32 -12.46 -3.40
C GLY A 12 2.08 -11.33 -4.41
N THR A 13 1.23 -10.37 -4.05
CA THR A 13 0.96 -9.14 -4.80
C THR A 13 0.91 -7.96 -3.82
N GLU A 14 1.18 -6.75 -4.30
CA GLU A 14 1.19 -5.54 -3.49
C GLU A 14 -0.15 -5.35 -2.77
N ALA A 15 -0.14 -4.71 -1.61
CA ALA A 15 -1.36 -4.36 -0.89
C ALA A 15 -1.92 -3.00 -1.39
N PRO A 16 -3.16 -2.64 -1.00
CA PRO A 16 -3.67 -1.27 -1.12
C PRO A 16 -2.74 -0.27 -0.39
N THR A 17 -2.34 0.81 -1.07
CA THR A 17 -1.50 1.84 -0.44
C THR A 17 -2.30 2.63 0.60
N VAL A 18 -1.72 2.86 1.78
CA VAL A 18 -2.34 3.66 2.85
C VAL A 18 -1.67 5.02 2.97
N ARG A 19 -2.48 6.08 3.04
CA ARG A 19 -2.00 7.42 3.38
C ARG A 19 -2.09 7.67 4.87
N ILE A 20 -0.97 8.08 5.45
CA ILE A 20 -0.91 8.59 6.82
C ILE A 20 -0.50 10.06 6.86
N LEU A 21 -1.03 10.78 7.84
CA LEU A 21 -0.63 12.15 8.16
C LEU A 21 0.17 12.15 9.45
N LEU A 22 1.32 12.83 9.44
CA LEU A 22 2.15 13.04 10.63
C LEU A 22 1.85 14.40 11.25
N LYS A 23 1.55 14.44 12.56
CA LYS A 23 1.34 15.68 13.33
C LYS A 23 2.16 15.62 14.62
N GLY A 24 3.30 16.30 14.63
CA GLY A 24 4.27 16.21 15.73
C GLY A 24 4.82 14.79 15.83
N ASP A 25 4.67 14.17 16.99
CA ASP A 25 5.09 12.80 17.30
C ASP A 25 4.01 11.73 17.06
N ARG A 26 2.86 12.11 16.46
CA ARG A 26 1.73 11.20 16.19
C ARG A 26 1.45 11.02 14.71
N SER A 27 0.88 9.86 14.36
CA SER A 27 0.41 9.53 13.01
C SER A 27 -1.09 9.25 12.98
N PHE A 28 -1.72 9.51 11.83
CA PHE A 28 -3.16 9.33 11.61
C PHE A 28 -3.40 8.70 10.24
N VAL A 29 -4.12 7.59 10.17
CA VAL A 29 -4.59 7.04 8.89
C VAL A 29 -5.65 7.98 8.31
N GLN A 30 -5.51 8.32 7.03
CA GLN A 30 -6.40 9.25 6.35
C GLN A 30 -7.20 8.57 5.23
N GLU A 31 -6.52 7.86 4.33
CA GLU A 31 -7.09 7.32 3.08
C GLU A 31 -6.46 5.97 2.71
N VAL A 32 -7.19 5.18 1.91
CA VAL A 32 -6.73 3.93 1.28
C VAL A 32 -6.89 4.07 -0.23
N TYR A 33 -5.85 3.72 -0.99
CA TYR A 33 -5.80 3.75 -2.45
C TYR A 33 -5.77 2.34 -3.04
N ASP A 34 -5.73 2.24 -4.37
CA ASP A 34 -5.66 0.96 -5.07
C ASP A 34 -4.38 0.16 -4.75
N TYR A 35 -4.45 -1.14 -5.05
CA TYR A 35 -3.35 -2.10 -4.92
C TYR A 35 -2.09 -1.61 -5.66
N GLY A 36 -0.99 -1.45 -4.94
CA GLY A 36 0.30 -1.03 -5.51
C GLY A 36 0.33 0.41 -6.03
N TYR A 37 -0.57 1.29 -5.56
CA TYR A 37 -0.56 2.70 -5.95
C TYR A 37 0.65 3.44 -5.37
N ILE A 38 1.75 3.51 -6.13
CA ILE A 38 3.00 4.17 -5.76
C ILE A 38 3.33 5.24 -6.82
N PRO A 39 2.72 6.43 -6.73
CA PRO A 39 2.97 7.50 -7.69
C PRO A 39 4.33 8.17 -7.46
N ALA A 40 4.96 8.63 -8.55
CA ALA A 40 6.15 9.46 -8.46
C ALA A 40 5.80 10.85 -7.87
N MET A 41 6.63 11.36 -6.97
CA MET A 41 6.50 12.74 -6.49
C MET A 41 7.03 13.77 -7.49
N LYS A 42 7.98 13.35 -8.34
CA LYS A 42 8.65 14.17 -9.33
C LYS A 42 9.03 13.32 -10.54
N ASP A 43 8.84 13.86 -11.74
CA ASP A 43 9.35 13.29 -12.99
C ASP A 43 10.76 13.82 -13.31
N ILE A 44 11.63 12.96 -13.84
CA ILE A 44 13.00 13.31 -14.22
C ILE A 44 13.20 12.97 -15.70
N THR A 45 13.30 14.00 -16.53
CA THR A 45 13.60 13.84 -17.96
C THR A 45 15.11 13.75 -18.18
N LEU A 46 15.57 12.67 -18.81
CA LEU A 46 16.96 12.49 -19.21
C LEU A 46 17.18 13.14 -20.60
N SER A 47 18.23 13.95 -20.71
CA SER A 47 18.67 14.61 -21.95
C SER A 47 19.91 13.95 -22.54
#